data_AF-A0A975BBL3-F1
#
_entry.id   AF-A0A975BBL3-F1
#
_cell.length_a   1.000
_cell.length_b   1.000
_cell.length_c   1.000
_cell.angle_alpha   90.00
_cell.angle_beta   90.00
_cell.angle_gamma   90.00
#
_symmetry.space_group_name_H-M   'P 1'
#
loop_
_entity.id
_entity.type
_entity.pdbx_description
1 polymer ?
#
loop_
_entity_poly.entity_id
_entity_poly.type
_entity_poly.pdbx_seq_one_letter_code
_entity_poly.pdbx_strand_id
1 'polypeptide(L)' 'MYENSIQRFFLVLIISIILAGCGVKAPPAIPRQTMAPEVSNLQYELEDNILSLNWTIPETEDECKNR' A
#
# COMPACT_ATOMS: atom_id res chain seq x y z
N MET A 1 -52.24 20.56 2.01
CA MET A 1 -51.97 19.54 3.06
C MET A 1 -50.91 18.50 2.66
N TYR A 2 -50.53 18.41 1.38
CA TYR A 2 -49.47 17.52 0.87
C TYR A 2 -48.06 18.15 0.84
N GLU A 3 -47.97 19.49 0.75
CA GLU A 3 -46.70 20.23 0.65
C GLU A 3 -45.75 19.95 1.81
N ASN A 4 -46.27 19.99 3.05
CA ASN A 4 -45.52 19.65 4.26
C ASN A 4 -45.11 18.17 4.32
N SER A 5 -45.87 17.29 3.66
CA SER A 5 -45.61 15.84 3.65
C SER A 5 -44.47 15.51 2.68
N ILE A 6 -44.47 16.15 1.51
CA ILE A 6 -43.41 16.04 0.50
C ILE A 6 -42.09 16.60 1.06
N GLN A 7 -42.14 17.77 1.72
CA GLN A 7 -40.95 18.37 2.33
C GLN A 7 -40.31 17.46 3.39
N ARG A 8 -41.12 16.81 4.24
CA ARG A 8 -40.64 15.86 5.25
C ARG A 8 -39.97 14.64 4.62
N PHE A 9 -40.52 14.14 3.53
CA PHE A 9 -39.94 13.00 2.79
C PHE A 9 -38.54 13.33 2.26
N PHE A 10 -38.38 14.49 1.61
CA PHE A 10 -37.06 14.93 1.12
C PHE A 10 -36.05 15.14 2.24
N LEU A 11 -36.49 15.68 3.38
CA LEU A 11 -35.62 15.91 4.53
C LEU A 11 -35.09 14.58 5.11
N VAL A 12 -35.96 13.57 5.24
CA VAL A 12 -35.55 12.23 5.69
C VAL A 12 -34.59 11.57 4.69
N LEU A 13 -34.84 11.74 3.39
CA LEU A 13 -34.03 11.16 2.33
C LEU A 13 -32.61 11.76 2.32
N ILE A 14 -32.49 13.08 2.45
CA ILE A 14 -31.21 13.78 2.54
C ILE A 14 -30.41 13.34 3.78
N ILE A 15 -31.06 13.26 4.94
CA ILE A 15 -30.44 12.79 6.18
C ILE A 15 -29.90 11.36 6.02
N SER A 16 -30.69 10.47 5.41
CA SER A 16 -30.29 9.09 5.17
C SER A 16 -29.06 8.98 4.26
N ILE A 17 -28.93 9.83 3.24
CA ILE A 17 -27.77 9.85 2.35
C ILE A 17 -26.52 10.32 3.10
N ILE A 18 -26.64 11.36 3.94
CA ILE A 18 -25.52 11.89 4.71
C ILE A 18 -25.01 10.86 5.72
N LEU A 19 -25.91 10.13 6.38
CA LEU A 19 -25.56 9.07 7.34
C LEU A 19 -24.94 7.83 6.68
N ALA A 20 -25.36 7.49 5.46
CA ALA A 20 -24.75 6.40 4.69
C ALA A 20 -23.37 6.78 4.09
N GLY A 21 -23.04 8.08 4.08
CA GLY A 21 -21.95 8.65 3.28
C GLY A 21 -20.59 8.83 3.97
N CYS A 22 -20.41 8.50 5.25
CA CYS A 22 -19.07 8.53 5.86
C CYS A 22 -18.35 7.19 5.64
N GLY A 23 -17.97 6.96 4.39
CA GLY A 23 -17.14 5.82 4.02
C GLY A 23 -15.74 5.97 4.64
N VAL A 24 -15.45 5.18 5.67
CA VAL A 24 -14.07 4.97 6.14
C VAL A 24 -13.28 4.49 4.92
N LYS A 25 -12.40 5.34 4.42
CA LYS A 25 -11.45 4.95 3.38
C LYS A 25 -10.73 3.71 3.91
N ALA A 26 -10.86 2.59 3.20
CA ALA A 26 -10.24 1.36 3.64
C ALA A 26 -8.76 1.61 3.95
N PRO A 27 -8.21 1.02 5.02
CA PRO A 27 -6.80 1.17 5.32
C PRO A 27 -5.98 0.79 4.07
N PRO A 28 -4.84 1.46 3.83
CA PRO A 28 -4.00 1.15 2.69
C PRO A 28 -3.64 -0.34 2.72
N ALA A 29 -3.60 -0.96 1.53
CA ALA A 29 -3.16 -2.34 1.43
C ALA A 29 -1.74 -2.46 2.01
N ILE A 30 -1.52 -3.47 2.85
CA ILE A 30 -0.20 -3.75 3.40
C ILE A 30 0.72 -4.09 2.22
N PRO A 31 1.85 -3.39 2.04
CA PRO A 31 2.79 -3.72 0.98
C PRO A 31 3.25 -5.17 1.14
N ARG A 32 3.33 -5.89 0.02
CA ARG A 32 3.86 -7.25 0.03
C ARG A 32 5.30 -7.19 0.50
N GLN A 33 5.60 -7.91 1.58
CA GLN A 33 6.98 -8.09 2.04
C GLN A 33 7.64 -9.07 1.07
N THR A 34 8.44 -8.55 0.13
CA THR A 34 9.37 -9.38 -0.62
C THR A 34 10.57 -9.64 0.27
N MET A 35 10.95 -10.91 0.44
CA MET A 35 12.22 -11.24 1.07
C MET A 35 13.36 -10.62 0.24
N ALA A 36 14.35 -10.04 0.92
CA ALA A 36 15.55 -9.58 0.24
C ALA A 36 16.28 -10.78 -0.38
N PRO A 37 16.91 -10.62 -1.56
CA PRO A 37 17.70 -11.68 -2.14
C PRO A 37 18.84 -12.06 -1.19
N GLU A 38 19.15 -13.35 -1.12
CA GLU A 38 20.33 -13.83 -0.42
C GLU A 38 21.58 -13.23 -1.08
N VAL A 39 22.60 -12.91 -0.28
CA VAL A 39 23.89 -12.44 -0.78
C VAL A 39 25.00 -13.32 -0.23
N SER A 40 26.01 -13.58 -1.05
CA SER A 40 27.18 -14.39 -0.70
C SER A 40 28.48 -13.62 -0.93
N ASN A 41 29.59 -14.14 -0.40
CA ASN A 41 30.92 -13.57 -0.56
C ASN A 41 31.04 -12.09 -0.14
N LEU A 42 30.28 -11.67 0.88
CA LEU A 42 30.33 -10.31 1.41
C LEU A 42 31.73 -10.00 1.94
N GLN A 43 32.37 -9.02 1.33
CA GLN A 43 33.70 -8.54 1.63
C GLN A 43 33.70 -7.02 1.75
N TYR A 44 34.68 -6.49 2.47
CA TYR A 44 34.86 -5.07 2.63
C TYR A 44 36.32 -4.66 2.42
N GLU A 45 36.50 -3.44 1.95
CA GLU A 45 37.80 -2.79 1.82
C GLU A 45 37.69 -1.38 2.40
N LEU A 46 38.71 -0.95 3.14
CA LEU A 46 38.78 0.38 3.75
C LEU A 46 40.05 1.08 3.27
N GLU A 47 39.90 2.08 2.42
CA GLU A 47 41.01 2.87 1.87
C GLU A 47 40.67 4.35 1.98
N ASP A 48 41.58 5.18 2.49
CA ASP A 48 41.38 6.64 2.64
C ASP A 48 40.04 7.06 3.30
N ASN A 49 39.60 6.30 4.32
CA ASN A 49 38.30 6.44 4.99
C ASN A 49 37.06 6.15 4.13
N ILE A 50 37.23 5.52 2.98
CA ILE A 50 36.16 5.02 2.12
C ILE A 50 35.94 3.54 2.41
N LEU A 51 34.73 3.18 2.84
CA LEU A 51 34.30 1.79 3.02
C LEU A 51 33.66 1.30 1.72
N SER A 52 34.35 0.40 1.03
CA SER A 52 33.85 -0.33 -0.13
C SER A 52 33.31 -1.69 0.30
N LEU A 53 32.14 -2.07 -0.19
CA LEU A 53 31.52 -3.37 0.05
C LEU A 53 31.33 -4.10 -1.28
N ASN A 54 31.73 -5.38 -1.31
CA ASN A 54 31.59 -6.24 -2.47
C ASN A 54 30.84 -7.52 -2.06
N TRP A 55 29.85 -7.92 -2.83
CA TRP A 55 29.07 -9.14 -2.60
C TRP A 55 28.57 -9.71 -3.91
N THR A 56 28.22 -10.99 -3.89
CA THR A 56 27.63 -11.72 -5.03
C THR A 56 26.16 -12.02 -4.74
N ILE A 57 25.29 -11.70 -5.69
CA ILE A 57 23.89 -12.13 -5.66
C ILE A 57 23.83 -13.46 -6.44
N PRO A 58 23.55 -14.61 -5.81
CA PRO A 58 23.43 -15.87 -6.51
C PRO A 58 22.23 -15.82 -7.47
N GLU A 59 22.36 -16.45 -8.63
CA GLU A 59 21.22 -16.66 -9.53
C GLU A 59 20.25 -17.61 -8.85
N THR A 60 19.17 -17.07 -8.30
CA THR A 60 18.01 -17.86 -7.85
C THR A 60 17.04 -18.01 -9.02
N GLU A 61 16.46 -19.19 -9.21
CA GLU A 61 15.46 -19.48 -10.25
C GLU A 61 14.15 -18.68 -10.11
N ASP A 62 14.07 -17.77 -9.15
CA ASP A 62 13.03 -16.76 -9.05
C ASP A 62 13.30 -15.63 -10.05
N GLU A 63 13.31 -16.02 -11.33
CA GLU A 63 13.04 -15.10 -12.43
C GLU A 63 11.80 -14.29 -12.07
N CYS A 64 11.88 -12.97 -12.20
CA CYS A 64 10.69 -12.16 -12.37
C CYS A 64 10.08 -12.54 -13.72
N LYS A 65 9.41 -13.69 -13.78
CA LYS A 65 8.66 -14.18 -14.93
C LYS A 65 7.36 -13.40 -15.00
N ASN A 66 7.45 -12.17 -15.48
CA ASN A 66 6.30 -11.46 -16.01
C ASN A 66 6.43 -11.42 -17.54
N ARG A 67 5.87 -12.47 -18.13
CA ARG A 67 5.28 -12.46 -19.47
C ARG A 67 4.09 -11.50 -19.48
#